data_AF-A0A7Z9KEQ1-F1
#
_entry.id   AF-A0A7Z9KEQ1-F1
#
_cell.length_a   1.000
_cell.length_b   1.000
_cell.length_c   1.000
_cell.angle_alpha   90.00
_cell.angle_beta   90.00
_cell.angle_gamma   90.00
#
_symmetry.space_group_name_H-M   'P 1'
#
loop_
_entity.id
_entity.type
_entity.pdbx_description
1 polymer ?
#
loop_
_entity_poly.entity_id
_entity_poly.type
_entity_poly.pdbx_seq_one_letter_code
_entity_poly.pdbx_strand_id
1 'polypeptide(L)' 'MVVFLVLYGISRIVVGTVILLQCLFVLVTGQKNKRLDGLGQGLATYTYQIILYLTFNTEVRPFPFEMDWPHGAPRDNGP' A
#
# COMPACT_ATOMS: atom_id res chain seq x y z
N MET A 1 7.64 -12.74 10.15
CA MET A 1 6.89 -13.45 9.09
C MET A 1 5.39 -13.57 9.36
N VAL A 2 4.92 -14.27 10.42
CA VAL A 2 3.46 -14.44 10.68
C VAL A 2 2.72 -13.11 10.84
N VAL A 3 3.28 -12.16 11.60
CA VAL A 3 2.69 -10.81 11.76
C VAL A 3 2.53 -10.10 10.40
N PHE A 4 3.51 -10.23 9.50
CA PHE A 4 3.44 -9.62 8.17
C PHE A 4 2.46 -10.31 7.23
N LEU A 5 2.21 -11.62 7.40
CA LEU A 5 1.11 -12.31 6.71
C LEU A 5 -0.26 -11.76 7.15
N VAL A 6 -0.44 -11.50 8.44
CA VAL A 6 -1.66 -10.86 8.96
C VAL A 6 -1.79 -9.43 8.42
N LEU A 7 -0.71 -8.64 8.45
CA LEU A 7 -0.69 -7.28 7.90
C LEU A 7 -0.94 -7.26 6.39
N TYR A 8 -0.44 -8.24 5.64
CA TYR A 8 -0.74 -8.41 4.21
C TYR A 8 -2.23 -8.67 3.98
N GLY A 9 -2.85 -9.53 4.80
CA GLY A 9 -4.30 -9.77 4.76
C GLY A 9 -5.10 -8.49 5.03
N ILE A 10 -4.74 -7.73 6.07
CA ILE A 10 -5.36 -6.44 6.39
C ILE A 10 -5.17 -5.46 5.23
N SER A 11 -3.98 -5.38 4.65
CA SER A 11 -3.68 -4.50 3.51
C SER A 11 -4.64 -4.77 2.35
N ARG A 12 -4.93 -6.04 2.00
CA ARG A 12 -5.90 -6.36 0.94
C ARG A 12 -7.31 -5.85 1.24
N ILE A 13 -7.76 -5.95 2.49
CA ILE A 13 -9.07 -5.43 2.90
C ILE A 13 -9.09 -3.91 2.74
N VAL A 14 -8.06 -3.22 3.24
CA VAL A 14 -7.95 -1.76 3.17
C VAL A 14 -7.88 -1.28 1.72
N VAL A 15 -7.10 -1.94 0.86
CA VAL A 15 -7.05 -1.65 -0.58
C VAL A 15 -8.44 -1.79 -1.20
N GLY A 16 -9.17 -2.87 -0.90
CA GLY A 16 -10.55 -3.05 -1.35
C GLY A 16 -11.47 -1.91 -0.92
N THR A 17 -11.38 -1.49 0.34
CA THR A 17 -12.13 -0.33 0.86
C THR A 17 -11.76 0.96 0.14
N VAL A 18 -10.47 1.23 -0.08
CA VAL A 18 -10.00 2.44 -0.79
C VAL A 18 -10.51 2.44 -2.23
N ILE A 19 -10.50 1.30 -2.92
CA ILE A 19 -11.06 1.18 -4.28
C ILE A 19 -12.56 1.49 -4.28
N LEU A 20 -13.34 0.93 -3.34
CA LEU A 20 -14.77 1.20 -3.22
C LEU A 20 -15.05 2.69 -2.95
N LEU A 21 -14.33 3.30 -2.00
CA LEU A 21 -14.46 4.71 -1.70
C LEU A 21 -14.08 5.59 -2.89
N GLN A 22 -12.97 5.28 -3.58
CA GLN A 22 -12.55 6.01 -4.76
C GLN A 22 -13.61 5.91 -5.88
N CYS A 23 -14.19 4.73 -6.08
CA CYS A 23 -15.27 4.52 -7.04
C CYS A 23 -16.50 5.37 -6.69
N LEU A 24 -16.94 5.36 -5.43
CA LEU A 24 -18.05 6.20 -4.96
C LEU A 24 -17.75 7.70 -5.13
N PHE A 25 -16.54 8.15 -4.79
CA PHE A 25 -16.14 9.55 -4.97
C PHE A 25 -16.16 9.98 -6.43
N VAL A 26 -15.64 9.13 -7.33
CA VAL A 26 -15.65 9.41 -8.77
C VAL A 26 -17.09 9.42 -9.31
N LEU A 27 -17.98 8.54 -8.82
CA LEU A 27 -19.38 8.53 -9.22
C LEU A 27 -20.15 9.78 -8.77
N VAL A 28 -19.88 10.26 -7.55
CA VAL A 28 -20.59 11.43 -6.99
C VAL A 28 -20.00 12.75 -7.47
N THR A 29 -18.66 12.87 -7.51
CA THR A 29 -17.95 14.15 -7.75
C THR A 29 -17.43 14.25 -9.19
N GLY A 30 -17.34 13.15 -9.94
CA GLY A 30 -16.73 13.12 -11.27
C GLY A 30 -15.20 13.28 -11.27
N GLN A 31 -14.58 13.49 -10.10
CA GLN A 31 -13.15 13.71 -9.96
C GLN A 31 -12.53 12.70 -8.99
N LYS A 32 -11.29 12.29 -9.29
CA LYS A 32 -10.47 11.49 -8.37
C LYS A 32 -10.05 12.35 -7.18
N ASN A 33 -10.23 11.82 -5.96
CA ASN A 33 -9.77 12.51 -4.76
C ASN A 33 -8.24 12.31 -4.60
N LYS A 34 -7.48 13.40 -4.65
CA LYS A 34 -6.00 13.39 -4.53
C LYS A 34 -5.49 12.79 -3.22
N ARG A 35 -6.27 12.85 -2.14
CA ARG A 35 -5.91 12.26 -0.84
C ARG A 35 -6.04 10.73 -0.86
N LEU A 36 -7.14 10.23 -1.43
CA LEU A 36 -7.37 8.79 -1.60
C LEU A 36 -6.40 8.17 -2.61
N ASP A 37 -6.03 8.91 -3.64
CA ASP A 37 -5.03 8.50 -4.63
C ASP A 37 -3.65 8.28 -3.99
N GLY A 38 -3.18 9.23 -3.17
CA GLY A 38 -1.93 9.09 -2.42
C GLY A 38 -1.95 7.95 -1.40
N LEU A 39 -3.09 7.70 -0.73
CA LEU A 39 -3.26 6.56 0.17
C LEU A 39 -3.24 5.23 -0.59
N GLY A 40 -3.90 5.14 -1.74
CA GLY A 40 -3.88 3.95 -2.60
C GLY A 40 -2.48 3.63 -3.08
N GLN A 41 -1.71 4.65 -3.49
CA GLN A 41 -0.31 4.48 -3.87
C GLN A 41 0.55 4.00 -2.70
N GLY A 42 0.38 4.59 -1.51
CA GLY A 42 1.08 4.14 -0.30
C GLY A 42 0.75 2.69 0.06
N LEU A 43 -0.52 2.29 0.01
CA LEU A 43 -0.94 0.91 0.25
C LEU A 43 -0.34 -0.09 -0.75
N ALA A 44 -0.24 0.29 -2.02
CA ALA A 44 0.38 -0.54 -3.04
C ALA A 44 1.88 -0.74 -2.75
N THR A 45 2.61 0.33 -2.45
CA THR A 45 4.03 0.28 -2.08
C THR A 45 4.25 -0.50 -0.79
N TYR A 46 3.38 -0.34 0.21
CA TYR A 46 3.44 -1.08 1.47
C TYR A 46 3.24 -2.59 1.24
N THR A 47 2.27 -2.96 0.41
CA THR A 47 2.02 -4.35 0.05
C THR A 47 3.23 -4.97 -0.66
N TYR A 48 3.88 -4.22 -1.55
CA TYR A 48 5.13 -4.64 -2.19
C TYR A 48 6.26 -4.89 -1.18
N GLN A 49 6.47 -3.97 -0.23
CA GLN A 49 7.49 -4.14 0.82
C GLN A 49 7.23 -5.36 1.70
N ILE A 50 5.96 -5.64 2.05
CA ILE A 50 5.60 -6.85 2.80
C ILE A 50 5.96 -8.11 2.00
N ILE A 51 5.67 -8.13 0.69
CA ILE A 51 6.01 -9.28 -0.16
C ILE A 51 7.52 -9.47 -0.23
N LEU A 52 8.31 -8.40 -0.42
CA LEU A 52 9.77 -8.50 -0.43
C LEU A 52 10.32 -9.09 0.86
N TYR A 53 9.78 -8.66 2.01
CA TYR A 53 10.20 -9.19 3.32
C TYR A 53 9.80 -10.66 3.49
N LEU A 54 8.57 -11.03 3.11
CA LEU A 54 8.08 -12.41 3.19
C LEU A 54 8.81 -13.37 2.25
N THR A 55 9.30 -12.87 1.12
CA THR A 55 10.05 -13.64 0.11
C THR A 55 11.56 -13.59 0.34
N PHE A 56 12.02 -13.03 1.47
CA PHE A 56 13.43 -12.89 1.83
C PHE A 56 14.26 -12.10 0.80
N ASN A 57 13.62 -11.28 -0.04
CA ASN A 57 14.31 -10.34 -0.92
C ASN A 57 14.84 -9.13 -0.14
N THR A 58 14.31 -8.88 1.06
CA THR A 58 14.82 -7.86 1.97
C THR A 58 14.73 -8.35 3.42
N GLU A 59 15.69 -7.96 4.23
CA GLU A 59 15.67 -8.21 5.68
C GLU A 59 15.03 -7.06 6.48
N VAL A 60 14.77 -5.92 5.82
CA VAL A 60 14.21 -4.73 6.45
C VAL A 60 12.70 -4.91 6.66
N ARG A 61 12.26 -4.66 7.89
CA ARG A 61 10.86 -4.82 8.29
C ARG A 61 10.03 -3.59 7.89
N PRO A 62 8.94 -3.75 7.10
CA PRO A 62 8.12 -2.61 6.73
C PRO A 62 7.38 -2.00 7.92
N PHE A 63 6.71 -0.87 7.70
CA PHE A 63 5.88 -0.18 8.69
C PHE A 63 4.97 -1.16 9.45
N PRO A 64 4.76 -1.01 10.78
CA PRO A 64 5.19 0.09 11.66
C PRO A 64 6.53 -0.12 12.38
N PHE A 65 7.35 -1.07 11.95
CA PHE A 65 8.51 -1.49 12.75
C PHE A 65 9.79 -0.70 12.46
N GLU A 66 10.27 -0.69 11.21
CA GLU A 66 11.55 -0.03 10.85
C GLU A 66 11.37 1.05 9.78
N MET A 67 10.50 0.81 8.79
CA MET A 67 10.21 1.80 7.75
C MET A 67 9.01 2.68 8.11
N ASP A 68 9.08 3.95 7.72
CA ASP A 68 7.92 4.86 7.72
C ASP A 68 6.87 4.45 6.67
N TRP A 69 5.66 4.97 6.84
CA TRP A 69 4.60 4.80 5.85
C TRP A 69 5.07 5.28 4.47
N PRO A 70 4.94 4.45 3.41
CA PRO A 70 5.43 4.82 2.09
C PRO A 70 4.58 5.94 1.48
N HIS A 71 5.27 6.98 1.02
CA HIS A 71 4.68 8.10 0.28
C HIS A 71 5.15 8.05 -1.17
N GLY A 72 4.29 7.54 -2.06
CA GLY A 72 4.59 7.44 -3.49
C GLY A 72 4.97 6.04 -3.95
N ALA A 73 5.29 5.93 -5.25
CA ALA A 73 5.66 4.68 -5.88
C ALA A 73 6.97 4.12 -5.33
N PRO A 74 7.18 2.79 -5.36
CA PRO A 74 8.52 2.24 -5.16
C PRO A 74 9.45 2.95 -6.13
N ARG A 75 10.61 3.44 -5.65
CA ARG A 75 11.59 4.06 -6.53
C ARG A 75 12.00 3.02 -7.58
N ASP A 76 11.60 3.25 -8.82
CA ASP A 76 12.12 2.52 -9.97
C ASP A 76 13.53 3.04 -10.23
N ASN A 77 14.53 2.31 -9.72
CA ASN A 77 15.92 2.53 -10.08
C ASN A 77 16.16 1.87 -11.44
N GLY A 78 15.49 2.36 -12.48
CA GLY A 78 15.80 1.99 -13.85
C GLY A 78 17.23 2.38 -14.21
N PRO A 79 17.88 1.65 -15.14
CA PRO A 79 19.31 1.79 -15.45
C PRO A 79 19.72 3.20 -15.91
#